data_AF-A0A553ZRM5-F1
#
_entry.id   AF-A0A553ZRM5-F1
#
_cell.length_a   1.000
_cell.length_b   1.000
_cell.length_c   1.000
_cell.angle_alpha   90.00
_cell.angle_beta   90.00
_cell.angle_gamma   90.00
#
_symmetry.space_group_name_H-M   'P 1'
#
loop_
_entity.id
_entity.type
_entity.pdbx_description
1 polymer ?
#
loop_
_entity_poly.entity_id
_entity_poly.type
_entity_poly.pdbx_seq_one_letter_code
_entity_poly.pdbx_strand_id
1 'polypeptide(L)'
;MRKRLTKARRHAAEAQRRRKVAARRLIGTAGKTARFSYLSASKEEVTVREITLRSAELRTSKKGNPYIRAFDLLRGERRSFSPSRIGWTAAAEAAKAVAA
;
A
#
# COMPACT_ATOMS: atom_id res chain seq x y z
N MET A 1 36.97 32.87 -18.39
CA MET A 1 37.43 31.50 -18.76
C MET A 1 36.33 30.46 -18.49
N ARG A 2 35.67 29.92 -19.53
CA ARG A 2 34.64 28.88 -19.37
C ARG A 2 35.32 27.51 -19.20
N LYS A 3 35.26 26.93 -17.99
CA LYS A 3 35.77 25.57 -17.71
C LYS A 3 35.03 24.56 -18.61
N ARG A 4 35.70 24.06 -19.65
CA ARG A 4 35.20 22.95 -20.48
C ARG A 4 35.12 21.71 -19.58
N LEU A 5 33.91 21.38 -19.15
CA LEU A 5 33.64 20.09 -18.51
C LEU A 5 34.03 18.97 -19.47
N THR A 6 35.02 18.17 -19.06
CA THR A 6 35.54 17.02 -19.79
C THR A 6 34.41 16.04 -20.10
N LYS A 7 34.47 15.38 -21.27
CA LYS A 7 33.46 14.44 -21.78
C LYS A 7 33.05 13.39 -20.72
N ALA A 8 34.01 12.94 -19.93
CA ALA A 8 33.81 12.01 -18.80
C ALA A 8 32.85 12.54 -17.72
N ARG A 9 32.96 13.83 -17.33
CA ARG A 9 32.07 14.42 -16.32
C ARG A 9 30.64 14.59 -16.82
N ARG A 10 30.44 14.85 -18.12
CA ARG A 10 29.10 14.89 -18.73
C ARG A 10 28.45 13.50 -18.74
N HIS A 11 29.20 12.48 -19.13
CA HIS A 11 28.73 11.08 -19.10
C HIS A 11 28.39 10.62 -17.68
N ALA A 12 29.19 10.99 -16.66
CA ALA A 12 28.90 10.67 -15.27
C ALA A 12 27.61 11.34 -14.77
N ALA A 13 27.41 12.63 -15.08
CA ALA A 13 26.19 13.36 -14.74
C ALA A 13 24.96 12.80 -15.46
N GLU A 14 25.11 12.37 -16.71
CA GLU A 14 24.03 11.74 -17.48
C GLU A 14 23.71 10.33 -16.98
N ALA A 15 24.72 9.53 -16.63
CA ALA A 15 24.53 8.22 -15.99
C ALA A 15 23.83 8.37 -14.62
N GLN A 16 24.19 9.39 -13.83
CA GLN A 16 23.54 9.70 -12.56
C GLN A 16 22.09 10.17 -12.76
N ARG A 17 21.82 11.00 -13.79
CA ARG A 17 20.44 11.36 -14.18
C ARG A 17 19.64 10.15 -14.63
N ARG A 18 20.19 9.29 -15.49
CA ARG A 18 19.55 8.05 -15.95
C ARG A 18 19.27 7.09 -14.79
N ARG A 19 20.21 6.93 -13.85
CA ARG A 19 20.02 6.17 -12.60
C ARG A 19 18.93 6.76 -11.71
N LYS A 20 18.86 8.09 -11.58
CA LYS A 20 17.83 8.78 -10.78
C LYS A 20 16.43 8.66 -11.42
N VAL A 21 16.35 8.71 -12.75
CA VAL A 21 15.11 8.48 -13.52
C VAL A 21 14.69 7.02 -13.45
N ALA A 22 15.64 6.08 -13.54
CA ALA A 22 15.37 4.65 -13.38
C ALA A 22 14.91 4.31 -11.95
N ALA A 23 15.55 4.88 -10.92
CA ALA A 23 15.13 4.75 -9.52
C ALA A 23 13.74 5.37 -9.27
N ARG A 24 13.45 6.54 -9.85
CA ARG A 24 12.10 7.14 -9.83
C ARG A 24 11.07 6.28 -10.58
N ARG A 25 11.44 5.65 -11.69
CA ARG A 25 10.58 4.68 -12.40
C ARG A 25 10.33 3.45 -11.55
N LEU A 26 11.34 2.92 -10.86
CA LEU A 26 11.20 1.80 -9.92
C LEU A 26 10.30 2.15 -8.72
N ILE A 27 10.36 3.38 -8.21
CA ILE A 27 9.43 3.88 -7.19
C ILE A 27 8.02 4.10 -7.76
N GLY A 28 7.91 4.43 -9.06
CA GLY A 28 6.64 4.54 -9.78
C GLY A 28 6.02 3.20 -10.20
N THR A 29 6.83 2.14 -10.31
CA THR A 29 6.41 0.78 -10.71
C THR A 29 6.39 -0.23 -9.55
N ALA A 30 7.01 0.10 -8.41
CA ALA A 30 6.75 -0.57 -7.14
C ALA A 30 5.29 -0.28 -6.79
N GLY A 31 4.41 -1.26 -7.00
CA GLY A 31 3.00 -1.11 -6.72
C GLY A 31 2.83 -0.60 -5.30
N LYS A 32 2.31 0.63 -5.13
CA LYS A 32 2.09 1.23 -3.82
C LYS A 32 1.35 0.20 -2.96
N THR A 33 1.90 -0.16 -1.81
CA THR A 33 1.20 -1.02 -0.86
C THR A 33 0.42 -0.16 0.12
N ALA A 34 -0.67 -0.70 0.65
CA ALA A 34 -1.44 -0.08 1.72
C ALA A 34 -1.49 -1.03 2.90
N ARG A 35 -1.09 -0.52 4.07
CA ARG A 35 -1.12 -1.26 5.33
C ARG A 35 -2.22 -0.70 6.22
N PHE A 36 -3.07 -1.56 6.77
CA PHE A 36 -4.21 -1.16 7.59
C PHE A 36 -4.58 -2.24 8.60
N SER A 37 -5.17 -1.85 9.72
CA SER A 37 -5.78 -2.79 10.66
C SER A 37 -7.13 -3.26 10.15
N TYR A 38 -7.41 -4.56 10.33
CA TYR A 38 -8.59 -5.22 9.82
C TYR A 38 -9.21 -6.14 10.88
N LEU A 39 -10.45 -5.84 11.25
CA LEU A 39 -11.23 -6.69 12.15
C LEU A 39 -11.61 -7.99 11.43
N SER A 40 -11.46 -9.15 12.07
CA SER A 40 -11.77 -10.49 11.53
C SER A 40 -13.27 -10.70 11.33
N ALA A 41 -13.64 -11.81 10.64
CA ALA A 41 -15.04 -12.04 10.30
C ALA A 41 -15.87 -12.45 11.53
N SER A 42 -15.23 -13.12 12.49
CA SER A 42 -15.81 -13.39 13.80
C SER A 42 -15.89 -12.14 14.69
N LYS A 43 -15.23 -11.04 14.30
CA LYS A 43 -15.11 -9.79 15.07
C LYS A 43 -14.36 -9.93 16.40
N GLU A 44 -13.64 -11.02 16.60
CA GLU A 44 -12.89 -11.28 17.84
C GLU A 44 -11.42 -10.87 17.74
N GLU A 45 -10.92 -10.64 16.52
CA GLU A 45 -9.49 -10.43 16.31
C GLU A 45 -9.24 -9.27 15.34
N VAL A 46 -8.35 -8.35 15.71
CA VAL A 46 -7.84 -7.30 14.83
C VAL A 46 -6.48 -7.72 14.29
N THR A 47 -6.39 -7.87 12.96
CA THR A 47 -5.14 -8.22 12.27
C THR A 47 -4.65 -7.06 11.41
N VAL A 48 -3.36 -6.76 11.43
CA VAL A 48 -2.78 -5.81 10.48
C VAL A 48 -2.65 -6.51 9.13
N ARG A 49 -3.10 -5.86 8.06
CA ARG A 49 -3.09 -6.34 6.68
C ARG A 49 -2.27 -5.42 5.81
N GLU A 50 -1.67 -5.99 4.77
CA GLU A 50 -0.96 -5.23 3.74
C GLU A 50 -1.41 -5.71 2.37
N ILE A 51 -1.80 -4.77 1.50
CA ILE A 51 -2.29 -5.08 0.16
C ILE A 51 -1.55 -4.28 -0.91
N THR A 52 -1.51 -4.81 -2.13
CA THR A 52 -0.99 -4.06 -3.28
C THR A 52 -2.10 -3.22 -3.92
N LEU A 53 -1.98 -1.89 -3.90
CA LEU A 53 -2.98 -0.97 -4.45
C LEU A 53 -3.19 -1.11 -5.96
N ARG A 54 -2.14 -1.52 -6.70
CA ARG A 54 -2.26 -1.82 -8.15
C ARG A 54 -3.29 -2.92 -8.44
N SER A 55 -3.52 -3.83 -7.50
CA SER A 55 -4.46 -4.94 -7.62
C SER A 55 -5.81 -4.68 -6.93
N ALA A 56 -5.95 -3.52 -6.29
CA ALA A 56 -7.12 -3.21 -5.47
C ALA A 56 -8.26 -2.68 -6.35
N GLU A 57 -9.40 -3.37 -6.30
CA GLU A 57 -10.61 -2.99 -7.01
C GLU A 57 -11.73 -2.77 -5.99
N LEU A 58 -12.41 -1.61 -6.06
CA LEU A 58 -13.65 -1.40 -5.32
C LEU A 58 -14.80 -2.06 -6.08
N ARG A 59 -15.54 -2.94 -5.42
CA ARG A 59 -16.68 -3.66 -5.98
C ARG A 59 -17.85 -3.61 -5.03
N THR A 60 -19.03 -3.91 -5.56
CA THR A 60 -20.26 -3.98 -4.77
C THR A 60 -20.79 -5.41 -4.82
N SER A 61 -21.19 -5.95 -3.66
CA SER A 61 -21.80 -7.27 -3.57
C SER A 61 -23.23 -7.25 -4.13
N LYS A 62 -23.83 -8.43 -4.37
CA LYS A 62 -25.26 -8.54 -4.78
C LYS A 62 -26.21 -7.88 -3.77
N LYS A 63 -25.81 -7.77 -2.50
CA LYS A 63 -26.58 -7.15 -1.41
C LYS A 63 -26.31 -5.64 -1.25
N GLY A 64 -25.65 -4.99 -2.21
CA GLY A 64 -25.34 -3.56 -2.16
C GLY A 64 -24.15 -3.16 -1.27
N ASN A 65 -23.53 -4.09 -0.55
CA ASN A 65 -22.40 -3.76 0.33
C ASN A 65 -21.09 -3.60 -0.47
N PRO A 66 -20.35 -2.49 -0.31
CA PRO A 66 -19.05 -2.29 -0.95
C PRO A 66 -17.97 -3.18 -0.32
N TYR A 67 -17.02 -3.61 -1.13
CA TYR A 67 -15.83 -4.35 -0.71
C TYR A 67 -14.64 -4.05 -1.63
N ILE A 68 -13.44 -4.11 -1.08
CA ILE A 68 -12.18 -3.95 -1.80
C ILE A 68 -11.63 -5.35 -2.09
N ARG A 69 -11.40 -5.68 -3.36
CA ARG A 69 -10.75 -6.94 -3.76
C ARG A 69 -9.30 -6.66 -4.12
N ALA A 70 -8.35 -7.15 -3.34
CA ALA A 70 -6.93 -6.89 -3.53
C ALA A 70 -6.07 -8.12 -3.21
N PHE A 71 -4.81 -8.13 -3.66
CA PHE A 71 -3.83 -9.13 -3.25
C PHE A 71 -3.33 -8.82 -1.84
N ASP A 72 -3.56 -9.74 -0.90
CA ASP A 72 -3.07 -9.69 0.49
C ASP A 72 -1.64 -10.21 0.52
N LEU A 73 -0.68 -9.35 0.83
CA LEU A 73 0.74 -9.69 0.86
C LEU A 73 1.09 -10.63 2.02
N LEU A 74 0.32 -10.60 3.11
CA LEU A 74 0.57 -11.48 4.26
C LEU A 74 0.07 -12.89 4.03
N ARG A 75 -0.96 -13.06 3.20
CA ARG A 75 -1.54 -14.37 2.87
C ARG A 75 -1.10 -14.90 1.51
N GLY A 76 -0.52 -14.05 0.66
CA GLY A 76 -0.07 -14.43 -0.68
C GLY A 76 -1.20 -14.72 -1.65
N GLU A 77 -2.41 -14.22 -1.40
CA GLU A 77 -3.61 -14.52 -2.22
C GLU A 77 -4.53 -13.30 -2.39
N ARG A 78 -5.44 -13.34 -3.38
CA ARG A 78 -6.46 -12.29 -3.53
C ARG A 78 -7.58 -12.46 -2.51
N ARG A 79 -7.86 -11.43 -1.73
CA ARG A 79 -8.91 -11.40 -0.71
C ARG A 79 -9.85 -10.22 -0.88
N SER A 80 -11.01 -10.33 -0.26
CA SER A 80 -12.04 -9.29 -0.20
C SER A 80 -12.04 -8.66 1.20
N PHE A 81 -11.96 -7.34 1.24
CA PHE A 81 -11.93 -6.55 2.46
C PHE A 81 -13.13 -5.62 2.49
N SER A 82 -14.02 -5.79 3.46
CA SER A 82 -15.11 -4.84 3.69
C SER A 82 -14.58 -3.55 4.33
N PRO A 83 -14.84 -2.35 3.76
CA PRO A 83 -14.39 -1.07 4.30
C PRO A 83 -14.83 -0.81 5.75
N SER A 84 -15.99 -1.31 6.16
CA SER A 84 -16.51 -1.16 7.53
C SER A 84 -15.66 -1.86 8.60
N ARG A 85 -14.74 -2.74 8.18
CA ARG A 85 -13.82 -3.48 9.05
C ARG A 85 -12.39 -2.95 9.00
N ILE A 86 -12.11 -1.92 8.19
CA ILE A 86 -10.81 -1.28 8.06
C ILE A 86 -10.68 -0.16 9.10
N GLY A 87 -9.50 -0.02 9.71
CA GLY A 87 -9.21 1.08 10.64
C GLY A 87 -9.59 0.79 12.10
N TRP A 88 -9.97 -0.44 12.43
CA TRP A 88 -10.13 -0.86 13.82
C TRP A 88 -8.76 -0.91 14.50
N THR A 89 -8.52 0.01 15.42
CA THR A 89 -7.38 -0.06 16.34
C THR A 89 -7.83 -0.88 17.56
N ALA A 90 -6.95 -1.73 18.11
CA ALA A 90 -7.23 -2.44 19.37
C ALA A 90 -7.57 -1.46 20.52
N ALA A 91 -7.10 -0.21 20.43
CA ALA A 91 -7.47 0.88 21.34
C ALA A 91 -8.98 1.24 21.30
N ALA A 92 -9.66 1.07 20.16
CA ALA A 92 -11.09 1.34 20.04
C ALA A 92 -11.98 0.25 20.69
N GLU A 93 -11.49 -0.99 20.80
CA GLU A 93 -12.17 -2.02 21.61
C GLU A 93 -11.92 -1.82 23.11
N ALA A 94 -10.69 -1.49 23.51
CA ALA A 94 -10.38 -1.18 24.90
C ALA A 94 -11.24 -0.01 25.43
N ALA A 95 -11.51 1.00 24.59
CA ALA A 95 -12.37 2.12 24.96
C ALA A 95 -13.86 1.74 25.15
N LYS A 96 -14.35 0.66 24.52
CA LYS A 96 -15.71 0.16 24.74
C LYS A 96 -15.83 -0.75 25.95
N ALA A 97 -14.76 -1.48 26.29
CA ALA A 97 -14.73 -2.34 27.47
C ALA A 97 -14.63 -1.56 28.80
N VAL A 98 -14.13 -0.32 28.76
CA VAL A 98 -14.03 0.55 29.95
C VAL A 98 -15.29 1.42 30.14
N ALA A 99 -16.18 1.49 29.15
CA ALA A 99 -17.39 2.30 29.19
C ALA A 99 -18.67 1.49 29.52
N ALA A 100 -18.53 0.23 29.95
CA ALA A 100 -19.61 -0.65 30.42
C ALA A 100 -19.41 -0.93 31.92
#